data_AF-A0A432JMY3-F1
#
_entry.id   AF-A0A432JMY3-F1
#
_cell.length_a   1.000
_cell.length_b   1.000
_cell.length_c   1.000
_cell.angle_alpha   90.00
_cell.angle_beta   90.00
_cell.angle_gamma   90.00
#
_symmetry.space_group_name_H-M   'P 1'
#
loop_
_entity.id
_entity.type
_entity.pdbx_description
1 polymer ?
#
loop_
_entity_poly.entity_id
_entity_poly.type
_entity_poly.pdbx_seq_one_letter_code
_entity_poly.pdbx_strand_id
1 'polypeptide(L)'
;MGIRLRGLATGVADVAPAVETINVAGGVAMVDPTPGRACVWFLASDDHPERALGHVLLLSARHGITGVAVCFDDAAAASVAARRATALEPSPLVWVVDGRSLRRAEPAPALPLSDPPEAPEGFIALCVGAGVEPVVEHGIWRGEVLGLEVVRTTVVGTEAGMGAGIEVGVGRFDREAGAILHGDLPPTAALSSAADLVRRERHAGAGAHPLAG
;
A
#
# COMPACT_ATOMS: atom_id res chain seq x y z
N MET A 1 -12.49 -15.58 21.92
CA MET A 1 -12.84 -15.31 20.50
C MET A 1 -13.23 -16.56 19.70
N GLY A 2 -12.52 -17.70 19.78
CA GLY A 2 -12.83 -18.87 18.92
C GLY A 2 -14.26 -19.41 18.98
N ILE A 3 -14.82 -19.63 20.18
CA ILE A 3 -16.23 -20.05 20.35
C ILE A 3 -17.20 -19.03 19.73
N ARG A 4 -16.90 -17.75 19.87
CA ARG A 4 -17.71 -16.65 19.34
C ARG A 4 -17.70 -16.64 17.82
N LEU A 5 -16.52 -16.76 17.19
CA LEU A 5 -16.41 -16.84 15.74
C LEU A 5 -17.20 -18.02 15.18
N ARG A 6 -17.13 -19.19 15.82
CA ARG A 6 -17.91 -20.36 15.42
C ARG A 6 -19.42 -20.08 15.49
N GLY A 7 -19.90 -19.50 16.59
CA GLY A 7 -21.32 -19.13 16.75
C GLY A 7 -21.82 -18.09 15.74
N LEU A 8 -20.96 -17.14 15.36
CA LEU A 8 -21.29 -16.15 14.33
C LEU A 8 -21.34 -16.77 12.93
N ALA A 9 -20.35 -17.60 12.58
CA ALA A 9 -20.32 -18.29 11.30
C ALA A 9 -21.51 -19.25 11.13
N THR A 10 -21.91 -19.96 12.20
CA THR A 10 -23.12 -20.82 12.19
C THR A 10 -24.42 -20.05 11.98
N GLY A 11 -24.48 -18.77 12.37
CA GLY A 11 -25.66 -17.94 12.19
C GLY A 11 -25.85 -17.44 10.75
N VAL A 12 -24.80 -17.53 9.92
CA VAL A 12 -24.80 -17.06 8.52
C VAL A 12 -24.69 -18.21 7.53
N ALA A 13 -23.87 -19.22 7.84
CA ALA A 13 -23.83 -20.47 7.10
C ALA A 13 -24.79 -21.45 7.78
N ASP A 14 -25.81 -21.95 7.05
CA ASP A 14 -26.82 -22.93 7.52
C ASP A 14 -26.26 -24.22 8.13
N VAL A 15 -24.94 -24.39 8.18
CA VAL A 15 -24.26 -25.56 8.71
C VAL A 15 -23.07 -25.13 9.54
N ALA A 16 -23.01 -25.61 10.78
CA ALA A 16 -21.91 -25.41 11.70
C ALA A 16 -20.59 -25.97 11.12
N PRO A 17 -19.58 -25.14 10.81
CA PRO A 17 -18.27 -25.66 10.46
C PRO A 17 -17.67 -26.34 11.70
N ALA A 18 -17.51 -27.67 11.63
CA ALA A 18 -16.80 -28.48 12.62
C ALA A 18 -15.28 -28.30 12.48
N VAL A 19 -14.83 -27.03 12.55
CA VAL A 19 -13.47 -26.63 12.21
C VAL A 19 -12.80 -26.03 13.44
N GLU A 20 -11.54 -26.39 13.65
CA GLU A 20 -10.68 -25.82 14.69
C GLU A 20 -10.32 -24.36 14.41
N THR A 21 -10.28 -23.55 15.46
CA THR A 21 -9.95 -22.13 15.33
C THR A 21 -8.44 -21.91 15.46
N ILE A 22 -7.90 -21.04 14.62
CA ILE A 22 -6.48 -20.70 14.59
C ILE A 22 -6.32 -19.31 15.20
N ASN A 23 -5.47 -19.16 16.21
CA ASN A 23 -5.07 -17.83 16.69
C ASN A 23 -4.08 -17.23 15.69
N VAL A 24 -4.34 -16.00 15.29
CA VAL A 24 -3.51 -15.26 14.33
C VAL A 24 -3.23 -13.89 14.94
N ALA A 25 -2.12 -13.26 14.58
CA ALA A 25 -1.91 -11.88 14.98
C ALA A 25 -3.15 -11.05 14.57
N GLY A 26 -3.69 -10.23 15.47
CA GLY A 26 -4.86 -9.40 15.19
C GLY A 26 -6.22 -10.12 15.10
N GLY A 27 -6.35 -11.40 15.51
CA GLY A 27 -7.66 -12.04 15.58
C GLY A 27 -7.68 -13.56 15.73
N VAL A 28 -8.83 -14.14 15.44
CA VAL A 28 -9.01 -15.60 15.36
C VAL A 28 -9.57 -15.95 14.01
N ALA A 29 -9.05 -17.00 13.39
CA ALA A 29 -9.51 -17.52 12.12
C ALA A 29 -10.13 -18.91 12.25
N MET A 30 -10.89 -19.29 11.24
CA MET A 30 -11.44 -20.62 11.03
C MET A 30 -11.47 -20.89 9.53
N VAL A 31 -10.94 -22.03 9.11
CA VAL A 31 -10.81 -22.39 7.70
C VAL A 31 -11.78 -23.52 7.38
N ASP A 32 -12.89 -23.23 6.70
CA ASP A 32 -13.81 -24.26 6.20
C ASP A 32 -13.36 -24.70 4.80
N PRO A 33 -12.78 -25.90 4.62
CA PRO A 33 -12.34 -26.37 3.31
C PRO A 33 -13.45 -27.12 2.56
N THR A 34 -14.70 -27.13 3.04
CA THR A 34 -15.77 -27.95 2.46
C THR A 34 -15.98 -27.59 0.98
N PRO A 35 -15.88 -28.55 0.04
CA PRO A 35 -16.10 -28.30 -1.38
C PRO A 35 -17.45 -27.62 -1.65
N GLY A 36 -17.45 -26.63 -2.55
CA GLY A 36 -18.65 -25.85 -2.89
C GLY A 36 -19.01 -24.74 -1.89
N ARG A 37 -18.37 -24.66 -0.72
CA ARG A 37 -18.57 -23.59 0.26
C ARG A 37 -17.29 -23.18 1.01
N ALA A 38 -16.13 -23.48 0.43
CA ALA A 38 -14.85 -23.25 1.09
C ALA A 38 -14.68 -21.77 1.43
N CYS A 39 -14.41 -21.47 2.70
CA CYS A 39 -14.36 -20.11 3.20
C CYS A 39 -13.40 -19.98 4.38
N VAL A 40 -12.60 -18.93 4.38
CA VAL A 40 -11.82 -18.50 5.54
C VAL A 40 -12.59 -17.43 6.29
N TRP A 41 -12.97 -17.75 7.52
CA TRP A 41 -13.63 -16.83 8.45
C TRP A 41 -12.60 -16.23 9.40
N PHE A 42 -12.73 -14.94 9.70
CA PHE A 42 -11.86 -14.22 10.62
C PHE A 42 -12.66 -13.30 11.54
N LEU A 43 -12.40 -13.33 12.85
CA LEU A 43 -12.89 -12.35 13.81
C LEU A 43 -11.73 -11.45 14.21
N ALA A 44 -11.83 -10.16 13.88
CA ALA A 44 -10.85 -9.14 14.22
C ALA A 44 -10.70 -9.00 15.75
N SER A 45 -9.49 -8.72 16.22
CA SER A 45 -9.24 -8.27 17.59
C SER A 45 -9.50 -6.77 17.73
N ASP A 46 -9.75 -6.32 18.95
CA ASP A 46 -9.98 -4.90 19.25
C ASP A 46 -8.71 -4.03 19.16
N ASP A 47 -7.51 -4.60 19.32
CA ASP A 47 -6.26 -3.82 19.39
C ASP A 47 -5.88 -3.16 18.05
N HIS A 48 -5.97 -3.92 16.95
CA HIS A 48 -5.55 -3.50 15.60
C HIS A 48 -6.50 -4.04 14.51
N PRO A 49 -7.80 -3.71 14.57
CA PRO A 49 -8.81 -4.27 13.66
C PRO A 49 -8.50 -3.93 12.19
N GLU A 50 -7.84 -2.81 11.91
CA GLU A 50 -7.50 -2.36 10.56
C GLU A 50 -6.59 -3.34 9.77
N ARG A 51 -5.93 -4.27 10.48
CA ARG A 51 -5.04 -5.30 9.90
C ARG A 51 -5.77 -6.61 9.55
N ALA A 52 -6.99 -6.82 10.06
CA ALA A 52 -7.71 -8.08 9.93
C ALA A 52 -7.93 -8.51 8.47
N LEU A 53 -8.24 -7.55 7.58
CA LEU A 53 -8.42 -7.82 6.16
C LEU A 53 -7.15 -8.38 5.51
N GLY A 54 -5.98 -7.81 5.82
CA GLY A 54 -4.70 -8.31 5.29
C GLY A 54 -4.38 -9.72 5.81
N HIS A 55 -4.62 -9.97 7.09
CA HIS A 55 -4.38 -11.29 7.69
C HIS A 55 -5.26 -12.39 7.09
N VAL A 56 -6.55 -12.11 6.90
CA VAL A 56 -7.45 -13.12 6.31
C VAL A 56 -7.08 -13.43 4.86
N LEU A 57 -6.66 -12.42 4.08
CA LEU A 57 -6.27 -12.60 2.68
C LEU A 57 -5.00 -13.45 2.57
N LEU A 58 -4.02 -13.20 3.43
CA LEU A 58 -2.82 -14.02 3.51
C LEU A 58 -3.14 -15.48 3.89
N LEU A 59 -4.06 -15.67 4.84
CA LEU A 59 -4.48 -17.00 5.25
C LEU A 59 -5.26 -17.72 4.13
N SER A 60 -6.17 -17.01 3.46
CA SER A 60 -6.91 -17.48 2.28
C SER A 60 -5.96 -17.94 1.17
N ALA A 61 -4.96 -17.12 0.83
CA ALA A 61 -3.93 -17.46 -0.15
C ALA A 61 -3.13 -18.71 0.27
N ARG A 62 -2.74 -18.81 1.54
CA ARG A 62 -2.03 -19.98 2.09
C ARG A 62 -2.82 -21.28 1.92
N HIS A 63 -4.13 -21.23 2.03
CA HIS A 63 -5.01 -22.39 1.91
C HIS A 63 -5.60 -22.59 0.50
N GLY A 64 -5.32 -21.70 -0.44
CA GLY A 64 -5.90 -21.76 -1.79
C GLY A 64 -7.43 -21.61 -1.81
N ILE A 65 -8.01 -20.94 -0.82
CA ILE A 65 -9.45 -20.75 -0.66
C ILE A 65 -9.80 -19.31 -1.02
N THR A 66 -10.67 -19.11 -2.00
CA THR A 66 -11.07 -17.76 -2.47
C THR A 66 -12.22 -17.15 -1.67
N GLY A 67 -13.04 -17.97 -0.99
CA GLY A 67 -14.09 -17.50 -0.10
C GLY A 67 -13.49 -16.87 1.16
N VAL A 68 -13.81 -15.62 1.44
CA VAL A 68 -13.30 -14.88 2.60
C VAL A 68 -14.45 -14.18 3.31
N ALA A 69 -14.50 -14.33 4.64
CA ALA A 69 -15.42 -13.60 5.52
C ALA A 69 -14.69 -13.01 6.73
N VAL A 70 -14.87 -11.72 7.00
CA VAL A 70 -14.28 -11.02 8.15
C VAL A 70 -15.36 -10.36 8.97
N CYS A 71 -15.31 -10.58 10.28
CA CYS A 71 -16.21 -10.03 11.27
C CYS A 71 -15.47 -9.03 12.16
N PHE A 72 -16.11 -7.91 12.44
CA PHE A 72 -15.60 -6.82 13.26
C PHE A 72 -16.60 -6.45 14.35
N ASP A 73 -16.11 -6.16 15.56
CA ASP A 73 -16.94 -5.60 16.62
C ASP A 73 -17.17 -4.11 16.44
N ASP A 74 -16.14 -3.38 16.00
CA ASP A 74 -16.26 -1.97 15.65
C ASP A 74 -16.85 -1.78 14.24
N ALA A 75 -18.00 -1.13 14.17
CA ALA A 75 -18.69 -0.80 12.92
C ALA A 75 -17.88 0.15 12.03
N ALA A 76 -17.09 1.07 12.60
CA ALA A 76 -16.28 2.00 11.84
C ALA A 76 -15.13 1.26 11.12
N ALA A 77 -14.40 0.42 11.85
CA ALA A 77 -13.39 -0.47 11.27
C ALA A 77 -13.98 -1.39 10.19
N ALA A 78 -15.16 -1.99 10.44
CA ALA A 78 -15.87 -2.81 9.48
C ALA A 78 -16.20 -2.06 8.18
N SER A 79 -16.68 -0.83 8.29
CA SER A 79 -17.06 0.01 7.14
C SER A 79 -15.84 0.38 6.28
N VAL A 80 -14.69 0.67 6.90
CA VAL A 80 -13.42 0.90 6.20
C VAL A 80 -12.93 -0.38 5.51
N ALA A 81 -13.01 -1.53 6.20
CA ALA A 81 -12.65 -2.83 5.62
C ALA A 81 -13.57 -3.21 4.45
N ALA A 82 -14.88 -2.95 4.56
CA ALA A 82 -15.86 -3.18 3.50
C ALA A 82 -15.55 -2.33 2.26
N ARG A 83 -15.20 -1.05 2.43
CA ARG A 83 -14.71 -0.21 1.33
C ARG A 83 -13.45 -0.78 0.67
N ARG A 84 -12.48 -1.26 1.45
CA ARG A 84 -11.26 -1.87 0.89
C ARG A 84 -11.57 -3.17 0.15
N ALA A 85 -12.52 -3.96 0.66
CA ALA A 85 -12.94 -5.21 0.03
C ALA A 85 -13.57 -5.02 -1.36
N THR A 86 -14.16 -3.84 -1.67
CA THR A 86 -14.70 -3.58 -3.02
C THR A 86 -13.63 -3.43 -4.10
N ALA A 87 -12.36 -3.24 -3.72
CA ALA A 87 -11.23 -3.15 -4.65
C ALA A 87 -10.60 -4.52 -4.96
N LEU A 88 -11.14 -5.61 -4.39
CA LEU A 88 -10.59 -6.96 -4.50
C LEU A 88 -11.55 -7.87 -5.27
N GLU A 89 -11.00 -8.78 -6.06
CA GLU A 89 -11.75 -9.81 -6.76
C GLU A 89 -11.17 -11.21 -6.43
N PRO A 90 -11.98 -12.16 -5.91
CA PRO A 90 -13.36 -11.97 -5.45
C PRO A 90 -13.43 -11.11 -4.18
N SER A 91 -14.51 -10.34 -4.06
CA SER A 91 -14.68 -9.39 -2.94
C SER A 91 -14.93 -10.11 -1.61
N PRO A 92 -14.09 -9.88 -0.58
CA PRO A 92 -14.30 -10.43 0.75
C PRO A 92 -15.64 -10.03 1.38
N LEU A 93 -16.25 -10.94 2.12
CA LEU A 93 -17.45 -10.68 2.88
C LEU A 93 -17.14 -9.98 4.21
N VAL A 94 -17.56 -8.73 4.40
CA VAL A 94 -17.34 -7.98 5.65
C VAL A 94 -18.62 -7.85 6.48
N TRP A 95 -18.51 -8.13 7.77
CA TRP A 95 -19.61 -8.18 8.72
C TRP A 95 -19.34 -7.34 9.98
N VAL A 96 -20.39 -6.72 10.51
CA VAL A 96 -20.42 -6.13 11.86
C VAL A 96 -21.07 -7.13 12.79
N VAL A 97 -20.45 -7.38 13.95
CA VAL A 97 -21.03 -8.20 15.00
C VAL A 97 -22.06 -7.38 15.78
N ASP A 98 -23.29 -7.89 15.86
CA ASP A 98 -24.39 -7.28 16.60
C ASP A 98 -24.89 -8.27 17.66
N GLY A 99 -24.22 -8.25 18.82
CA GLY A 99 -24.42 -9.24 19.87
C GLY A 99 -24.08 -10.65 19.41
N ARG A 100 -25.08 -11.43 18.99
CA ARG A 100 -24.93 -12.81 18.49
C ARG A 100 -25.26 -12.96 17.01
N SER A 101 -25.65 -11.89 16.33
CA SER A 101 -25.90 -11.88 14.89
C SER A 101 -24.79 -11.17 14.14
N LEU A 102 -24.76 -11.38 12.82
CA LEU A 102 -23.92 -10.65 11.89
C LEU A 102 -24.81 -9.78 11.01
N ARG A 103 -24.42 -8.52 10.85
CA ARG A 103 -25.02 -7.59 9.89
C ARG A 103 -24.00 -7.28 8.82
N ARG A 104 -24.43 -7.18 7.57
CA ARG A 104 -23.54 -6.78 6.48
C ARG A 104 -22.97 -5.39 6.77
N ALA A 105 -21.67 -5.22 6.62
CA ALA A 105 -21.05 -3.90 6.75
C ALA A 105 -21.30 -3.09 5.47
N GLU A 106 -21.84 -1.88 5.63
CA GLU A 106 -21.93 -0.92 4.55
C GLU A 106 -20.55 -0.29 4.28
N PRO A 107 -20.07 -0.28 3.02
CA PRO A 107 -18.80 0.35 2.67
C PRO A 107 -18.76 1.83 3.05
N ALA A 108 -17.65 2.25 3.68
CA ALA A 108 -17.38 3.66 3.88
C ALA A 108 -17.32 4.38 2.52
N PRO A 109 -17.68 5.67 2.44
CA PRO A 109 -17.52 6.45 1.22
C PRO A 109 -16.05 6.44 0.77
N ALA A 110 -15.84 6.55 -0.55
CA ALA A 110 -14.52 6.70 -1.12
C ALA A 110 -13.82 7.91 -0.49
N LEU A 111 -12.53 7.77 -0.17
CA LEU A 111 -11.75 8.93 0.22
C LEU A 111 -11.61 9.82 -1.02
N PRO A 112 -11.76 11.15 -0.87
CA PRO A 112 -11.53 12.06 -1.97
C PRO A 112 -10.09 11.87 -2.47
N LEU A 113 -9.92 11.88 -3.78
CA LEU A 113 -8.59 12.02 -4.36
C LEU A 113 -8.08 13.39 -3.95
N SER A 114 -6.90 13.45 -3.34
CA SER A 114 -6.22 14.71 -3.13
C SER A 114 -5.61 15.13 -4.45
N ASP A 115 -5.87 16.38 -4.86
CA ASP A 115 -5.14 16.96 -5.98
C ASP A 115 -3.65 16.96 -5.64
N PRO A 116 -2.77 16.66 -6.62
CA PRO A 116 -1.35 16.83 -6.41
C PRO A 116 -1.06 18.30 -6.04
N PRO A 117 -0.07 18.57 -5.18
CA PRO A 117 0.37 19.94 -4.96
C PRO A 117 0.84 20.55 -6.28
N GLU A 118 0.73 21.86 -6.40
CA GLU A 118 1.25 22.58 -7.56
C GLU A 118 2.75 22.27 -7.72
N ALA A 119 3.17 22.02 -8.96
CA ALA A 119 4.58 21.81 -9.26
C ALA A 119 5.36 23.09 -9.00
N PRO A 120 6.54 23.02 -8.37
CA PRO A 120 7.42 24.18 -8.33
C PRO A 120 7.74 24.69 -9.74
N GLU A 121 7.87 26.01 -9.85
CA GLU A 121 8.14 26.67 -11.12
C GLU A 121 9.35 26.03 -11.82
N GLY A 122 9.19 25.68 -13.09
CA GLY A 122 10.24 25.08 -13.91
C GLY A 122 10.55 23.60 -13.65
N PHE A 123 10.02 22.97 -12.60
CA PHE A 123 10.33 21.56 -12.26
C PHE A 123 9.94 20.58 -13.38
N ILE A 124 8.72 20.73 -13.91
CA ILE A 124 8.23 19.88 -15.01
C ILE A 124 9.09 20.07 -16.27
N ALA A 125 9.40 21.31 -16.62
CA ALA A 125 10.24 21.63 -17.78
C ALA A 125 11.67 21.08 -17.64
N LEU A 126 12.24 21.15 -16.43
CA LEU A 126 13.54 20.56 -16.10
C LEU A 126 13.53 19.04 -16.32
N CYS A 127 12.52 18.34 -15.79
CA CYS A 127 12.40 16.89 -15.93
C CYS A 127 12.25 16.48 -17.40
N VAL A 128 11.28 17.08 -18.10
CA VAL A 128 11.02 16.79 -19.52
C VAL A 128 12.25 17.09 -20.38
N GLY A 129 12.97 18.20 -20.10
CA GLY A 129 14.20 18.57 -20.79
C GLY A 129 15.35 17.55 -20.62
N ALA A 130 15.37 16.80 -19.52
CA ALA A 130 16.32 15.71 -19.25
C ALA A 130 15.78 14.32 -19.66
N GLY A 131 14.59 14.24 -20.26
CA GLY A 131 13.91 12.99 -20.59
C GLY A 131 13.46 12.18 -19.35
N VAL A 132 13.20 12.87 -18.25
CA VAL A 132 12.76 12.32 -16.96
C VAL A 132 11.25 12.53 -16.83
N GLU A 133 10.54 11.51 -16.34
CA GLU A 133 9.10 11.58 -16.13
C GLU A 133 8.78 12.28 -14.80
N PRO A 134 8.10 13.45 -14.79
CA PRO A 134 7.70 14.10 -13.55
C PRO A 134 6.48 13.41 -12.95
N VAL A 135 6.58 12.98 -11.70
CA VAL A 135 5.51 12.31 -10.94
C VAL A 135 5.30 12.96 -9.58
N VAL A 136 4.10 12.79 -9.01
CA VAL A 136 3.81 13.16 -7.62
C VAL A 136 3.54 11.91 -6.82
N GLU A 137 4.28 11.76 -5.74
CA GLU A 137 4.12 10.62 -4.85
C GLU A 137 4.21 11.08 -3.40
N HIS A 138 3.19 10.75 -2.61
CA HIS A 138 3.06 11.21 -1.21
C HIS A 138 3.14 12.74 -1.07
N GLY A 139 2.61 13.48 -2.06
CA GLY A 139 2.63 14.95 -2.06
C GLY A 139 3.99 15.57 -2.36
N ILE A 140 4.94 14.80 -2.89
CA ILE A 140 6.28 15.28 -3.25
C ILE A 140 6.47 15.08 -4.75
N TRP A 141 6.90 16.14 -5.43
CA TRP A 141 7.28 16.08 -6.83
C TRP A 141 8.62 15.36 -6.98
N ARG A 142 8.63 14.36 -7.85
CA ARG A 142 9.77 13.51 -8.20
C ARG A 142 9.93 13.47 -9.70
N GLY A 143 11.13 13.14 -10.16
CA GLY A 143 11.39 12.77 -11.53
C GLY A 143 11.93 11.36 -11.58
N GLU A 144 11.35 10.54 -12.45
CA GLU A 144 11.67 9.12 -12.56
C GLU A 144 12.20 8.73 -13.94
N VAL A 145 13.03 7.68 -13.93
CA VAL A 145 13.48 6.98 -15.13
C VAL A 145 13.35 5.48 -14.87
N LEU A 146 12.53 4.79 -15.67
CA LEU A 146 12.30 3.34 -15.57
C LEU A 146 11.85 2.89 -14.15
N GLY A 147 11.10 3.75 -13.44
CA GLY A 147 10.63 3.52 -12.08
C GLY A 147 11.70 3.70 -10.99
N LEU A 148 12.76 4.48 -11.26
CA LEU A 148 13.71 4.95 -10.24
C LEU A 148 13.67 6.47 -10.15
N GLU A 149 13.56 6.98 -8.92
CA GLU A 149 13.72 8.40 -8.59
C GLU A 149 15.15 8.87 -8.94
N VAL A 150 15.24 9.92 -9.77
CA VAL A 150 16.50 10.60 -10.13
C VAL A 150 16.51 12.06 -9.69
N VAL A 151 15.36 12.64 -9.35
CA VAL A 151 15.26 13.99 -8.78
C VAL A 151 14.03 14.09 -7.88
N ARG A 152 14.09 14.94 -6.87
CA ARG A 152 12.93 15.29 -6.04
C ARG A 152 12.98 16.74 -5.61
N THR A 153 11.80 17.29 -5.32
CA THR A 153 11.68 18.59 -4.69
C THR A 153 11.95 18.49 -3.19
N THR A 154 12.61 19.50 -2.63
CA THR A 154 12.81 19.70 -1.20
C THR A 154 12.26 21.04 -0.76
N VAL A 155 11.85 21.11 0.51
CA VAL A 155 11.45 22.38 1.12
C VAL A 155 12.71 23.08 1.60
N VAL A 156 13.01 24.26 1.06
CA VAL A 156 14.15 25.07 1.52
C VAL A 156 13.63 26.07 2.55
N GLY A 157 13.99 25.86 3.82
CA GLY A 157 13.57 26.72 4.94
C GLY A 157 12.18 26.39 5.51
N THR A 158 11.90 26.84 6.73
CA THR A 158 10.67 26.52 7.48
C THR A 158 9.65 27.65 7.51
N GLU A 159 9.89 28.75 6.79
CA GLU A 159 9.03 29.94 6.79
C GLU A 159 8.26 30.09 5.47
N ALA A 160 7.05 30.64 5.57
CA ALA A 160 6.21 30.90 4.41
C ALA A 160 6.86 31.95 3.49
N GLY A 161 7.31 31.52 2.31
CA GLY A 161 7.85 32.41 1.28
C GLY A 161 9.21 32.00 0.68
N MET A 162 9.82 30.89 1.10
CA MET A 162 11.03 30.36 0.44
C MET A 162 10.68 29.27 -0.59
N GLY A 163 11.40 29.27 -1.71
CA GLY A 163 11.15 28.40 -2.87
C GLY A 163 11.45 26.91 -2.62
N ALA A 164 10.98 26.06 -3.52
CA ALA A 164 11.33 24.64 -3.49
C ALA A 164 12.75 24.42 -4.03
N GLY A 165 13.57 23.71 -3.27
CA GLY A 165 14.84 23.19 -3.72
C GLY A 165 14.64 21.93 -4.56
N ILE A 166 15.70 21.50 -5.25
CA ILE A 166 15.74 20.23 -5.96
C ILE A 166 16.99 19.47 -5.55
N GLU A 167 16.85 18.16 -5.36
CA GLU A 167 17.98 17.26 -5.17
C GLU A 167 17.99 16.22 -6.30
N VAL A 168 19.13 16.05 -6.96
CA VAL A 168 19.32 15.14 -8.09
C VAL A 168 20.22 13.97 -7.66
N GLY A 169 19.79 12.74 -7.93
CA GLY A 169 20.55 11.50 -7.70
C GLY A 169 19.66 10.27 -7.40
N VAL A 170 20.20 9.09 -7.69
CA VAL A 170 19.55 7.77 -7.53
C VAL A 170 19.68 7.30 -6.08
N GLY A 171 18.92 7.93 -5.18
CA GLY A 171 18.93 7.63 -3.75
C GLY A 171 19.84 8.53 -2.93
N ARG A 172 19.78 8.38 -1.60
CA ARG A 172 20.36 9.34 -0.64
C ARG A 172 21.87 9.54 -0.80
N PHE A 173 22.63 8.44 -0.94
CA PHE A 173 24.09 8.50 -1.01
C PHE A 173 24.59 9.14 -2.32
N ASP A 174 23.91 8.87 -3.43
CA ASP A 174 24.22 9.48 -4.73
C ASP A 174 23.93 10.98 -4.72
N ARG A 175 22.84 11.40 -4.06
CA ARG A 175 22.50 12.83 -3.86
C ARG A 175 23.52 13.56 -2.99
N GLU A 176 23.93 12.95 -1.88
CA GLU A 176 24.96 13.52 -1.00
C GLU A 176 26.31 13.62 -1.71
N ALA A 177 26.71 12.59 -2.48
CA ALA A 177 27.93 12.61 -3.28
C ALA A 177 27.85 13.64 -4.43
N GLY A 178 26.72 13.72 -5.12
CA GLY A 178 26.46 14.70 -6.19
C GLY A 178 26.52 16.13 -5.68
N ALA A 179 25.93 16.43 -4.52
CA ALA A 179 26.00 17.77 -3.91
C ALA A 179 27.45 18.20 -3.60
N ILE A 180 28.31 17.25 -3.22
CA ILE A 180 29.73 17.50 -2.89
C ILE A 180 30.60 17.58 -4.16
N LEU A 181 30.38 16.70 -5.13
CA LEU A 181 31.23 16.53 -6.32
C LEU A 181 30.83 17.45 -7.49
N HIS A 182 29.57 17.90 -7.52
CA HIS A 182 28.95 18.55 -8.66
C HIS A 182 28.19 19.84 -8.31
N GLY A 183 28.54 20.48 -7.18
CA GLY A 183 27.86 21.70 -6.70
C GLY A 183 27.81 22.86 -7.70
N ASP A 184 28.72 22.89 -8.69
CA ASP A 184 28.79 23.91 -9.74
C ASP A 184 28.09 23.52 -11.06
N LEU A 185 27.55 22.30 -11.19
CA LEU A 185 26.86 21.87 -12.41
C LEU A 185 25.45 22.46 -12.50
N PRO A 186 25.02 22.94 -13.69
CA PRO A 186 23.63 23.31 -13.91
C PRO A 186 22.69 22.13 -13.61
N PRO A 187 21.55 22.33 -12.92
CA PRO A 187 20.68 21.23 -12.50
C PRO A 187 20.21 20.32 -13.64
N THR A 188 19.99 20.87 -14.83
CA THR A 188 19.63 20.09 -16.02
C THR A 188 20.74 19.13 -16.44
N ALA A 189 22.00 19.55 -16.37
CA ALA A 189 23.14 18.70 -16.74
C ALA A 189 23.35 17.58 -15.72
N ALA A 190 23.22 17.89 -14.43
CA ALA A 190 23.25 16.89 -13.36
C ALA A 190 22.13 15.85 -13.53
N LEU A 191 20.90 16.31 -13.82
CA LEU A 191 19.74 15.45 -14.02
C LEU A 191 19.88 14.56 -15.25
N SER A 192 20.32 15.10 -16.38
CA SER A 192 20.58 14.30 -17.59
C SER A 192 21.64 13.24 -17.35
N SER A 193 22.72 13.56 -16.63
CA SER A 193 23.76 12.61 -16.26
C SER A 193 23.22 11.45 -15.41
N ALA A 194 22.42 11.75 -14.38
CA ALA A 194 21.78 10.76 -13.53
C ALA A 194 20.78 9.89 -14.33
N ALA A 195 19.98 10.51 -15.18
CA ALA A 195 19.03 9.81 -16.05
C ALA A 195 19.73 8.85 -17.01
N ASP A 196 20.82 9.29 -17.64
CA ASP A 196 21.62 8.45 -18.55
C ASP A 196 22.30 7.30 -17.81
N LEU A 197 22.76 7.52 -16.58
CA LEU A 197 23.27 6.44 -15.73
C LEU A 197 22.20 5.38 -15.49
N VAL A 198 20.98 5.76 -15.07
CA VAL A 198 19.89 4.80 -14.85
C VAL A 198 19.57 4.03 -16.13
N ARG A 199 19.49 4.70 -17.28
CA ARG A 199 19.20 4.03 -18.57
C ARG A 199 20.29 3.03 -18.95
N ARG A 200 21.56 3.33 -18.65
CA ARG A 200 22.68 2.42 -18.90
C ARG A 200 22.68 1.21 -17.97
N GLU A 201 22.33 1.39 -16.70
CA GLU A 201 22.46 0.32 -15.69
C GLU A 201 21.17 -0.49 -15.49
N ARG A 202 19.99 0.06 -15.82
CA ARG A 202 18.68 -0.60 -15.59
C ARG A 202 18.11 -1.18 -16.87
N HIS A 203 18.78 -2.18 -17.42
CA HIS A 203 18.28 -3.00 -18.54
C HIS A 203 18.24 -4.49 -18.17
N ALA A 204 17.43 -5.25 -18.90
CA ALA A 204 17.45 -6.71 -18.80
C ALA A 204 18.87 -7.23 -19.09
N GLY A 205 19.46 -7.97 -18.14
CA GLY A 205 20.83 -8.49 -18.25
C GLY A 205 21.93 -7.64 -17.61
N ALA A 206 21.62 -6.48 -17.03
CA ALA A 206 22.57 -5.78 -16.17
C ALA A 206 22.84 -6.62 -14.90
N GLY A 207 24.11 -6.78 -14.53
CA GLY A 207 24.50 -7.48 -13.31
C GLY A 207 23.96 -6.79 -12.06
N ALA A 208 23.83 -7.52 -10.95
CA ALA A 208 23.52 -6.88 -9.67
C ALA A 208 24.61 -5.87 -9.31
N HIS A 209 24.20 -4.72 -8.76
CA HIS A 209 25.15 -3.71 -8.29
C HIS A 209 26.15 -4.33 -7.30
N PRO A 210 27.47 -4.02 -7.35
CA PRO A 210 28.48 -4.62 -6.48
C PRO A 210 28.26 -4.44 -4.96
N LEU A 211 27.34 -3.56 -4.58
CA LEU A 211 26.95 -3.26 -3.19
C LEU A 211 25.60 -3.89 -2.79
N ALA A 212 24.99 -4.71 -3.66
CA ALA A 212 23.75 -5.41 -3.37
C ALA A 212 23.96 -6.75 -2.62
N GLY A 213 25.18 -7.00 -2.13
CA GLY A 213 25.59 -8.20 -1.38
C GLY A 213 25.77 -7.92 0.11
#